data_AF-A0A2G8JJX5-F1
#
_entry.id   AF-A0A2G8JJX5-F1
#
_cell.length_a   1.000
_cell.length_b   1.000
_cell.length_c   1.000
_cell.angle_alpha   90.00
_cell.angle_beta   90.00
_cell.angle_gamma   90.00
#
_symmetry.space_group_name_H-M   'P 1'
#
loop_
_entity.id
_entity.type
_entity.pdbx_description
1 polymer ?
#
loop_
_entity_poly.entity_id
_entity_poly.type
_entity_poly.pdbx_seq_one_letter_code
_entity_poly.pdbx_strand_id
1 'polypeptide(L)'
;MLFLESLRDPVIPFAYYHKCLEASNNFTLCKQVLKKIPRSHRNVFKYLAAFIRELLLHNDDNKMDPKTLATHFGELFLRAPPAEREKETQMATSTRRTVGQQRSRKKASFMYQFILNEYDD
;
A
#
# COMPACT_ATOMS: atom_id res chain seq x y z
N MET A 1 11.19 4.05 6.82
CA MET A 1 11.63 5.31 6.16
C MET A 1 11.02 6.49 6.92
N LEU A 2 11.82 7.25 7.66
CA LEU A 2 11.32 8.27 8.60
C LEU A 2 10.40 9.31 7.94
N PHE A 3 10.73 9.74 6.71
CA PHE A 3 9.94 10.75 5.99
C PHE A 3 8.49 10.33 5.76
N LEU A 4 8.27 9.18 5.11
CA LEU A 4 6.92 8.71 4.76
C LEU A 4 6.10 8.32 6.00
N GLU A 5 6.76 7.88 7.07
CA GLU A 5 6.13 7.58 8.36
C GLU A 5 5.66 8.85 9.09
N SER A 6 6.39 9.96 8.93
CA SER A 6 6.10 11.25 9.58
C SER A 6 4.96 12.05 8.93
N LEU A 7 4.49 11.66 7.73
CA LEU A 7 3.40 12.36 7.06
C LEU A 7 2.12 12.33 7.91
N ARG A 8 1.38 13.45 7.97
CA ARG A 8 0.06 13.49 8.64
C ARG A 8 -0.94 12.55 7.98
N ASP A 9 -1.03 12.63 6.65
CA ASP A 9 -1.81 11.72 5.83
C ASP A 9 -0.83 10.78 5.10
N PRO A 10 -1.01 9.45 5.15
CA PRO A 10 -0.21 8.51 4.34
C PRO A 10 -0.15 8.87 2.85
N VAL A 11 0.79 8.22 2.15
CA VAL A 11 0.95 8.36 0.69
C VAL A 11 -0.38 8.14 -0.02
N ILE A 12 -1.11 7.07 0.35
CA ILE A 12 -2.53 6.91 0.00
C ILE A 12 -3.37 7.52 1.12
N PRO A 13 -4.15 8.59 0.87
CA PRO A 13 -4.93 9.25 1.92
C PRO A 13 -5.90 8.30 2.62
N PHE A 14 -6.14 8.53 3.92
CA PHE A 14 -7.04 7.67 4.72
C PHE A 14 -8.44 7.49 4.09
N ALA A 15 -8.95 8.51 3.39
CA ALA A 15 -10.24 8.47 2.70
C ALA A 15 -10.35 7.42 1.57
N TYR A 16 -9.21 6.92 1.06
CA TYR A 16 -9.16 5.93 -0.01
C TYR A 16 -8.69 4.55 0.48
N TYR A 17 -8.28 4.44 1.74
CA TYR A 17 -7.74 3.21 2.33
C TYR A 17 -8.60 1.97 2.05
N HIS A 18 -9.89 2.02 2.39
CA HIS A 18 -10.82 0.90 2.19
C HIS A 18 -11.00 0.55 0.71
N LYS A 19 -11.16 1.56 -0.15
CA LYS A 19 -11.32 1.36 -1.60
C LYS A 19 -10.10 0.66 -2.20
N CYS A 20 -8.90 0.99 -1.72
CA CYS A 20 -7.68 0.30 -2.11
C CYS A 20 -7.66 -1.17 -1.64
N LEU A 21 -8.07 -1.46 -0.40
CA LEU A 21 -8.13 -2.83 0.12
C LEU A 21 -9.18 -3.69 -0.60
N GLU A 22 -10.30 -3.12 -1.01
CA GLU A 22 -11.35 -3.79 -1.78
C GLU A 22 -10.89 -4.07 -3.22
N ALA A 23 -10.16 -3.13 -3.82
CA ALA A 23 -9.65 -3.25 -5.18
C ALA A 23 -8.39 -4.12 -5.31
N SER A 24 -7.73 -4.50 -4.20
CA SER A 24 -6.35 -5.04 -4.18
C SER A 24 -6.06 -6.22 -5.11
N ASN A 25 -7.08 -7.00 -5.47
CA ASN A 25 -6.96 -8.20 -6.29
C ASN A 25 -7.29 -7.95 -7.77
N ASN A 26 -7.59 -6.71 -8.18
CA ASN A 26 -7.96 -6.36 -9.54
C ASN A 26 -7.27 -5.06 -9.94
N PHE A 27 -6.27 -5.16 -10.83
CA PHE A 27 -5.49 -4.00 -11.27
C PHE A 27 -6.34 -2.90 -11.90
N THR A 28 -7.35 -3.25 -12.70
CA THR A 28 -8.26 -2.26 -13.30
C THR A 28 -8.98 -1.44 -12.24
N LEU A 29 -9.47 -2.07 -11.17
CA LEU A 29 -10.08 -1.36 -10.04
C LEU A 29 -9.05 -0.54 -9.26
N CYS A 30 -7.83 -1.07 -9.04
CA CYS A 30 -6.76 -0.32 -8.41
C CYS A 30 -6.46 1.00 -9.14
N LYS A 31 -6.37 0.95 -10.48
CA LYS A 31 -6.19 2.15 -11.33
C LYS A 31 -7.35 3.14 -11.17
N GLN A 32 -8.59 2.66 -11.18
CA GLN A 32 -9.76 3.53 -11.02
C GLN A 32 -9.76 4.23 -9.65
N VAL A 33 -9.35 3.55 -8.58
CA VAL A 33 -9.20 4.17 -7.25
C VAL A 33 -8.10 5.22 -7.30
N LEU A 34 -6.94 4.90 -7.87
CA LEU A 34 -5.79 5.81 -7.95
C LEU A 34 -6.11 7.09 -8.74
N LYS A 35 -6.89 7.00 -9.83
CA LYS A 35 -7.40 8.17 -10.60
C LYS A 35 -8.19 9.15 -9.74
N LYS A 36 -8.91 8.66 -8.72
CA LYS A 36 -9.74 9.48 -7.82
C LYS A 36 -8.95 10.13 -6.69
N ILE A 37 -7.70 9.71 -6.44
CA ILE A 37 -6.84 10.27 -5.39
C ILE A 37 -6.34 11.67 -5.82
N PRO A 38 -6.19 12.64 -4.90
CA PRO A 38 -5.62 13.95 -5.20
C PRO A 38 -4.26 13.87 -5.92
N ARG A 39 -4.03 14.80 -6.86
CA ARG A 39 -2.88 14.76 -7.77
C ARG A 39 -1.53 14.68 -7.04
N SER A 40 -1.34 15.44 -5.96
CA SER A 40 -0.09 15.44 -5.18
C SER A 40 0.23 14.05 -4.61
N HIS A 41 -0.74 13.41 -3.96
CA HIS A 41 -0.60 12.06 -3.41
C HIS A 41 -0.40 11.01 -4.51
N ARG A 42 -1.17 11.11 -5.60
CA ARG A 42 -1.01 10.21 -6.75
C ARG A 42 0.39 10.32 -7.35
N ASN A 43 0.93 11.53 -7.51
CA ASN A 43 2.28 11.73 -8.05
C ASN A 43 3.35 11.09 -7.16
N VAL A 44 3.27 11.27 -5.84
CA VAL A 44 4.20 10.64 -4.89
C VAL A 44 4.10 9.12 -4.96
N PHE A 45 2.88 8.57 -4.99
CA PHE A 45 2.68 7.13 -5.16
C PHE A 45 3.29 6.62 -6.48
N LYS A 46 3.03 7.29 -7.61
CA LYS A 46 3.58 6.92 -8.93
C LYS A 46 5.11 6.92 -8.90
N TYR A 47 5.71 7.98 -8.37
CA TYR A 47 7.16 8.12 -8.27
C TYR A 47 7.78 6.99 -7.44
N LEU A 48 7.22 6.72 -6.26
CA LEU A 48 7.73 5.64 -5.39
C LEU A 48 7.50 4.26 -5.98
N ALA A 49 6.36 4.01 -6.65
CA ALA A 49 6.13 2.75 -7.34
C ALA A 49 7.12 2.53 -8.49
N ALA A 50 7.43 3.58 -9.27
CA ALA A 50 8.47 3.52 -10.30
C ALA A 50 9.85 3.25 -9.70
N PHE A 51 10.21 3.93 -8.60
CA PHE A 51 11.45 3.68 -7.88
C PHE A 51 11.56 2.23 -7.36
N ILE A 52 10.48 1.66 -6.84
CA ILE A 52 10.47 0.26 -6.39
C ILE A 52 10.67 -0.71 -7.56
N ARG A 53 10.09 -0.41 -8.75
CA ARG A 53 10.33 -1.21 -9.96
C ARG A 53 11.78 -1.13 -10.40
N GLU A 54 12.38 0.05 -10.36
CA GLU A 54 13.80 0.24 -10.67
C GLU A 54 14.70 -0.57 -9.71
N LEU A 55 14.40 -0.55 -8.40
CA LEU A 55 15.14 -1.36 -7.42
C LEU A 55 15.08 -2.86 -7.77
N LEU A 56 13.97 -3.35 -8.29
CA LEU A 56 13.82 -4.76 -8.66
C LEU A 56 14.61 -5.16 -9.91
N LEU A 57 14.99 -4.20 -10.77
CA LEU A 57 15.90 -4.48 -11.90
C LEU A 57 17.31 -4.86 -11.43
N HIS A 58 17.67 -4.49 -10.19
CA HIS A 58 18.95 -4.79 -9.56
C HIS A 58 18.83 -5.87 -8.48
N ASN A 59 17.84 -6.76 -8.58
CA ASN A 59 17.57 -7.78 -7.56
C ASN A 59 18.73 -8.78 -7.37
N ASP A 60 19.51 -9.05 -8.41
CA ASP A 60 20.68 -9.92 -8.35
C ASP A 60 21.76 -9.36 -7.42
N ASP A 61 21.84 -8.04 -7.28
CA ASP A 61 22.80 -7.37 -6.40
C ASP A 61 22.20 -7.07 -5.02
N ASN A 62 20.98 -6.53 -4.98
CA ASN A 62 20.37 -6.05 -3.73
C ASN A 62 19.53 -7.11 -2.98
N LYS A 63 19.31 -8.28 -3.59
CA LYS A 63 18.57 -9.42 -3.06
C LYS A 63 17.12 -9.10 -2.62
N MET A 64 16.53 -8.06 -3.20
CA MET A 64 15.13 -7.69 -2.93
C MET A 64 14.18 -8.44 -3.85
N ASP A 65 13.13 -9.03 -3.29
CA ASP A 65 12.06 -9.67 -4.06
C ASP A 65 10.77 -8.83 -4.08
N PRO A 66 9.95 -8.97 -5.14
CA PRO A 66 8.71 -8.21 -5.29
C PRO A 66 7.72 -8.36 -4.13
N LYS A 67 7.62 -9.53 -3.48
CA LYS A 67 6.66 -9.78 -2.40
C LYS A 67 7.09 -9.09 -1.11
N THR A 68 8.38 -9.11 -0.80
CA THR A 68 8.94 -8.41 0.35
C THR A 68 8.75 -6.90 0.22
N LEU A 69 9.05 -6.33 -0.95
CA LEU A 69 8.84 -4.91 -1.21
C LEU A 69 7.35 -4.54 -1.15
N ALA A 70 6.47 -5.33 -1.76
CA ALA A 70 5.04 -5.10 -1.70
C ALA A 70 4.50 -5.11 -0.27
N THR A 71 4.97 -6.04 0.57
CA THR A 71 4.57 -6.14 1.97
C THR A 71 5.02 -4.91 2.76
N HIS A 72 6.29 -4.52 2.62
CA HIS A 72 6.85 -3.40 3.37
C HIS A 72 6.24 -2.05 2.95
N PHE A 73 6.25 -1.76 1.64
CA PHE A 73 5.70 -0.51 1.13
C PHE A 73 4.17 -0.46 1.18
N GLY A 74 3.49 -1.61 1.13
CA GLY A 74 2.05 -1.70 1.35
C GLY A 74 1.65 -1.19 2.74
N GLU A 75 2.36 -1.59 3.81
CA GLU A 75 2.10 -1.08 5.16
C GLU A 75 2.40 0.41 5.30
N LEU A 76 3.46 0.88 4.65
CA LEU A 76 3.88 2.28 4.69
C LEU A 76 2.92 3.21 3.95
N PHE A 77 2.44 2.79 2.77
CA PHE A 77 1.58 3.62 1.92
C PHE A 77 0.11 3.57 2.33
N LEU A 78 -0.36 2.41 2.83
CA LEU A 78 -1.74 2.18 3.26
C LEU A 78 -1.79 2.02 4.78
N ARG A 79 -1.62 3.13 5.50
CA ARG A 79 -1.81 3.12 6.96
C ARG A 79 -3.29 3.08 7.31
N ALA A 80 -3.66 2.25 8.29
CA ALA A 80 -5.04 2.17 8.76
C ALA A 80 -5.46 3.50 9.40
N PRO A 81 -6.68 4.01 9.09
CA PRO A 81 -7.21 5.20 9.75
C PRO A 81 -7.17 5.08 11.29
N PRO A 82 -6.97 6.17 12.05
CA PRO A 82 -6.91 6.14 13.52
C PRO A 82 -8.11 5.40 14.15
N ALA A 83 -9.32 5.68 13.67
CA ALA A 83 -10.54 5.03 14.15
C ALA A 83 -10.55 3.51 13.93
N GLU A 84 -9.90 2.99 12.89
CA GLU A 84 -9.75 1.53 12.71
C GLU A 84 -8.79 0.93 13.73
N ARG A 85 -7.67 1.61 13.98
CA ARG A 85 -6.66 1.17 14.95
C ARG A 85 -7.21 1.14 16.37
N GLU A 86 -8.07 2.09 16.71
CA GLU A 86 -8.81 2.12 17.97
C GLU A 86 -9.76 0.93 18.10
N LYS A 87 -10.57 0.67 17.06
CA LYS A 87 -11.49 -0.49 17.02
C LYS A 87 -10.74 -1.81 17.20
N GLU A 88 -9.59 -1.97 16.55
CA GLU A 88 -8.75 -3.16 16.72
C GLU A 88 -8.24 -3.35 18.14
N THR A 89 -7.99 -2.25 18.87
CA THR A 89 -7.51 -2.30 20.25
C THR A 89 -8.55 -2.86 21.20
N GLN A 90 -9.83 -2.73 20.85
CA GLN A 90 -10.95 -3.26 21.60
C GLN A 90 -11.30 -4.71 21.22
N MET A 91 -10.71 -5.26 20.15
CA MET A 91 -10.98 -6.65 19.72
C MET A 91 -10.21 -7.67 20.55
N ALA A 92 -10.79 -8.87 20.70
CA ALA A 92 -10.08 -10.02 21.24
C ALA A 92 -8.81 -10.33 20.44
N THR A 93 -7.73 -10.72 21.12
CA THR A 93 -6.38 -10.91 20.54
C THR A 93 -6.38 -11.85 19.33
N SER A 94 -7.16 -12.93 19.35
CA SER A 94 -7.28 -13.87 18.24
C SER A 94 -7.88 -13.23 17.00
N THR A 95 -9.00 -12.51 17.16
CA THR A 95 -9.68 -11.78 16.07
C THR A 95 -8.78 -10.69 15.51
N ARG A 96 -8.12 -9.93 16.38
CA ARG A 96 -7.18 -8.86 16.00
C ARG A 96 -6.05 -9.37 15.11
N ARG A 97 -5.46 -10.52 15.43
CA ARG A 97 -4.41 -11.16 14.61
C ARG A 97 -4.91 -11.53 13.22
N THR A 98 -6.07 -12.17 13.13
CA THR A 98 -6.65 -12.59 11.84
C THR A 98 -6.99 -11.41 10.95
N VAL A 99 -7.64 -10.38 11.50
CA VAL A 99 -8.00 -9.15 10.77
C VAL A 99 -6.77 -8.34 10.38
N GLY A 100 -5.76 -8.27 11.26
CA GLY A 100 -4.46 -7.69 10.96
C GLY A 100 -3.80 -8.37 9.75
N GLN A 101 -3.67 -9.70 9.80
CA GLN A 101 -3.04 -10.47 8.74
C GLN A 101 -3.79 -10.32 7.40
N GLN A 102 -5.12 -10.34 7.42
CA GLN A 102 -5.92 -10.17 6.20
C GLN A 102 -5.70 -8.79 5.57
N ARG A 103 -5.61 -7.73 6.37
CA ARG A 103 -5.37 -6.37 5.86
C ARG A 103 -3.96 -6.20 5.37
N SER A 104 -2.95 -6.68 6.09
CA SER A 104 -1.56 -6.68 5.61
C SER A 104 -1.42 -7.38 4.26
N ARG A 105 -2.11 -8.53 4.08
CA ARG A 105 -2.16 -9.21 2.79
C ARG A 105 -2.80 -8.34 1.70
N LYS A 106 -3.95 -7.71 1.96
CA LYS A 106 -4.61 -6.83 0.99
C LYS A 106 -3.77 -5.60 0.63
N LYS A 107 -3.09 -4.99 1.60
CA LYS A 107 -2.14 -3.88 1.36
C LYS A 107 -0.99 -4.30 0.46
N ALA A 108 -0.39 -5.46 0.77
CA ALA A 108 0.66 -6.04 -0.04
C ALA A 108 0.16 -6.34 -1.45
N SER A 109 -1.00 -6.98 -1.61
CA SER A 109 -1.61 -7.24 -2.90
C SER A 109 -1.84 -5.96 -3.71
N PHE A 110 -2.38 -4.91 -3.09
CA PHE A 110 -2.57 -3.62 -3.77
C PHE A 110 -1.25 -3.05 -4.28
N MET A 111 -0.20 -3.02 -3.43
CA MET A 111 1.12 -2.53 -3.85
C MET A 111 1.73 -3.41 -4.95
N TYR A 112 1.58 -4.72 -4.84
CA TYR A 112 2.07 -5.70 -5.80
C TYR A 112 1.50 -5.48 -7.20
N GLN A 113 0.22 -5.09 -7.32
CA GLN A 113 -0.38 -4.74 -8.61
C GLN A 113 0.40 -3.63 -9.35
N PHE A 114 0.88 -2.62 -8.63
CA PHE A 114 1.64 -1.51 -9.21
C PHE A 114 3.14 -1.78 -9.31
N ILE A 115 3.65 -2.83 -8.67
CA ILE A 115 5.02 -3.31 -8.89
C ILE A 115 5.10 -4.10 -10.19
N LEU A 116 4.13 -4.99 -10.44
CA LEU A 116 4.16 -5.83 -11.63
C LEU A 116 3.64 -5.15 -12.90
N ASN A 117 2.80 -4.13 -12.77
CA ASN A 117 2.20 -3.46 -13.90
C ASN A 117 2.61 -2.00 -13.89
N GLU A 118 3.12 -1.53 -15.03
CA GLU A 118 3.34 -0.10 -15.22
C GLU A 118 2.00 0.65 -15.20
N TYR A 119 2.07 1.85 -14.65
CA TYR A 119 0.93 2.71 -14.45
C TYR A 119 1.27 4.10 -14.99
N ASP A 120 1.08 4.24 -16.29
CA ASP A 120 1.47 5.43 -17.06
C ASP A 120 0.29 6.31 -17.45
N ASP A 121 -0.86 6.19 -16.74
CA ASP A 121 -1.99 7.13 -16.89
C ASP A 121 -1.53 8.60 -16.96
#